data_AF-A0A929AXH4-F1
#
_entry.id   AF-A0A929AXH4-F1
#
_cell.length_a   1.000
_cell.length_b   1.000
_cell.length_c   1.000
_cell.angle_alpha   90.00
_cell.angle_beta   90.00
_cell.angle_gamma   90.00
#
_symmetry.space_group_name_H-M   'P 1'
#
loop_
_entity.id
_entity.type
_entity.pdbx_description
1 polymer ?
#
loop_
_entity_poly.entity_id
_entity_poly.type
_entity_poly.pdbx_seq_one_letter_code
_entity_poly.pdbx_strand_id
1 'polypeptide(L)'
;MKIENLRTENHSNRTRVVATVIWEDCDRSNQDLYFETTTEFAGDISCNPNAFLTACVLPAMRYGERRIAIDAPICPELKDGITTVVHYLAQWYGGKRQLIPIEALLQSRVSSVPKPRAGCLFSGGIDSLAMVRNNRLNFPSEHPRSFKDGILV
;
A
#
# COMPACT_ATOMS: atom_id res chain seq x y z
N MET A 1 -19.46 -2.62 -3.63
CA MET A 1 -18.62 -3.83 -3.80
C MET A 1 -17.91 -4.11 -2.49
N LYS A 2 -17.79 -5.39 -2.10
CA LYS A 2 -16.97 -5.82 -0.97
C LYS A 2 -15.79 -6.68 -1.43
N ILE A 3 -14.65 -6.49 -0.78
CA ILE A 3 -13.46 -7.34 -0.86
C ILE A 3 -13.26 -7.93 0.52
N GLU A 4 -13.41 -9.25 0.62
CA GLU A 4 -13.35 -9.97 1.90
C GLU A 4 -12.63 -11.31 1.75
N ASN A 5 -12.53 -12.07 2.84
CA ASN A 5 -11.94 -13.40 2.86
C ASN A 5 -10.53 -13.46 2.24
N LEU A 6 -9.68 -12.50 2.62
CA LEU A 6 -8.29 -12.44 2.21
C LEU A 6 -7.51 -13.60 2.83
N ARG A 7 -6.92 -14.45 1.99
CA ARG A 7 -6.26 -15.68 2.43
C ARG A 7 -5.13 -16.09 1.51
N THR A 8 -4.14 -16.77 2.08
CA THR A 8 -3.10 -17.46 1.32
C THR A 8 -3.43 -18.94 1.24
N GLU A 9 -3.33 -19.52 0.06
CA GLU A 9 -3.54 -20.94 -0.17
C GLU A 9 -2.31 -21.53 -0.88
N ASN A 10 -1.89 -22.71 -0.43
CA ASN A 10 -0.79 -23.45 -1.03
C ASN A 10 -1.34 -24.67 -1.77
N HIS A 11 -1.00 -24.79 -3.05
CA HIS A 11 -1.46 -25.84 -3.94
C HIS A 11 -0.26 -26.52 -4.58
N SER A 12 0.10 -27.72 -4.13
CA SER A 12 1.21 -28.55 -4.66
C SER A 12 2.51 -27.77 -5.00
N ASN A 13 2.60 -27.20 -6.21
CA ASN A 13 3.75 -26.46 -6.72
C ASN A 13 3.51 -24.94 -6.91
N ARG A 14 2.46 -24.39 -6.29
CA ARG A 14 2.08 -22.97 -6.39
C ARG A 14 1.59 -22.42 -5.06
N THR A 15 1.80 -21.13 -4.86
CA THR A 15 1.24 -20.35 -3.77
C THR A 15 0.38 -19.26 -4.36
N ARG A 16 -0.86 -19.15 -3.89
CA ARG A 16 -1.81 -18.11 -4.30
C ARG A 16 -2.29 -17.30 -3.12
N VAL A 17 -2.52 -16.02 -3.34
CA VAL A 17 -3.23 -15.13 -2.42
C VAL A 17 -4.55 -14.77 -3.04
N VAL A 18 -5.64 -14.89 -2.28
CA VAL A 18 -7.01 -14.83 -2.78
C VAL A 18 -7.79 -13.82 -1.96
N ALA A 19 -8.70 -13.09 -2.61
CA ALA A 19 -9.77 -12.34 -1.98
C ALA A 19 -11.09 -12.62 -2.71
N THR A 20 -12.17 -12.70 -1.96
CA THR A 20 -13.52 -12.85 -2.51
C THR A 20 -14.10 -11.46 -2.80
N VAL A 21 -14.49 -11.24 -4.06
CA VAL A 21 -15.12 -10.01 -4.54
C VAL A 21 -16.62 -10.24 -4.66
N ILE A 22 -17.38 -9.42 -3.95
CA ILE A 22 -18.85 -9.44 -3.93
C ILE A 22 -19.35 -8.14 -4.53
N TRP A 23 -20.09 -8.25 -5.63
CA TRP A 23 -20.74 -7.12 -6.29
C TRP A 23 -22.00 -6.75 -5.50
N GLU A 24 -22.22 -5.45 -5.27
CA GLU A 24 -23.37 -4.98 -4.46
C GLU A 24 -24.40 -4.24 -5.31
N ASP A 25 -23.96 -3.60 -6.40
CA ASP A 25 -24.81 -2.71 -7.21
C ASP A 25 -24.99 -3.20 -8.65
N CYS A 26 -24.46 -4.37 -8.99
CA CYS A 26 -24.67 -4.99 -10.30
C CYS A 26 -24.89 -6.51 -10.21
N ASP A 27 -25.57 -7.06 -11.22
CA ASP A 27 -25.94 -8.48 -11.30
C ASP A 27 -24.77 -9.35 -11.81
N ARG A 28 -23.63 -9.28 -11.12
CA ARG A 28 -22.45 -10.10 -11.38
C ARG A 28 -22.26 -11.08 -10.24
N SER A 29 -21.91 -12.31 -10.59
CA SER A 29 -21.63 -13.34 -9.60
C SER A 29 -20.41 -12.97 -8.73
N ASN A 30 -20.41 -13.47 -7.50
CA ASN A 30 -19.24 -13.42 -6.63
C ASN A 30 -18.07 -14.15 -7.28
N GLN A 31 -16.86 -13.63 -7.08
CA GLN A 31 -15.65 -14.16 -7.71
C GLN A 31 -14.49 -14.17 -6.73
N ASP A 32 -13.70 -15.24 -6.77
CA ASP A 32 -12.40 -15.27 -6.11
C ASP A 32 -11.35 -14.70 -7.04
N LEU A 33 -10.85 -13.52 -6.71
CA LEU A 33 -9.72 -12.89 -7.36
C LEU A 33 -8.44 -13.39 -6.70
N TYR A 34 -7.46 -13.83 -7.48
CA TYR A 34 -6.20 -14.32 -6.94
C TYR A 34 -4.98 -13.84 -7.72
N PHE A 35 -3.85 -13.76 -7.00
CA PHE A 35 -2.52 -13.66 -7.57
C PHE A 35 -1.79 -14.95 -7.21
N GLU A 36 -1.05 -15.53 -8.16
CA GLU A 36 -0.41 -16.83 -7.98
C GLU A 36 1.02 -16.80 -8.49
N THR A 37 1.89 -17.52 -7.79
CA THR A 37 3.29 -17.72 -8.18
C THR A 37 3.71 -19.17 -7.92
N THR A 38 4.86 -19.57 -8.45
CA THR A 38 5.46 -20.89 -8.17
C THR A 38 5.98 -20.95 -6.73
N THR A 39 6.10 -22.15 -6.17
CA THR A 39 6.60 -22.35 -4.80
C THR A 39 7.97 -21.71 -4.55
N GLU A 40 8.83 -21.63 -5.59
CA GLU A 40 10.13 -20.96 -5.54
C GLU A 40 10.03 -19.49 -5.09
N PHE A 41 8.99 -18.78 -5.51
CA PHE A 41 8.76 -17.37 -5.18
C PHE A 41 7.65 -17.18 -4.13
N ALA A 42 7.28 -18.24 -3.38
CA ALA A 42 6.23 -18.16 -2.38
C ALA A 42 6.51 -17.12 -1.28
N GLY A 43 7.79 -16.84 -1.00
CA GLY A 43 8.20 -15.79 -0.05
C GLY A 43 8.03 -14.36 -0.59
N ASP A 44 7.90 -14.19 -1.90
CA ASP A 44 7.79 -12.89 -2.56
C ASP A 44 6.32 -12.45 -2.75
N ILE A 45 5.37 -13.37 -2.58
CA ILE A 45 3.94 -13.07 -2.62
C ILE A 45 3.40 -12.86 -1.20
N SER A 46 2.62 -11.80 -1.02
CA SER A 46 1.96 -11.51 0.26
C SER A 46 0.46 -11.31 0.04
N CYS A 47 -0.35 -11.72 1.02
CA CYS A 47 -1.79 -11.48 0.99
C CYS A 47 -2.08 -10.01 1.33
N ASN A 48 -1.75 -9.12 0.40
CA ASN A 48 -1.76 -7.69 0.60
C ASN A 48 -3.11 -7.09 0.16
N PRO A 49 -3.91 -6.50 1.07
CA PRO A 49 -5.21 -5.93 0.73
C PRO A 49 -5.13 -4.80 -0.31
N ASN A 50 -4.01 -4.08 -0.33
CA ASN A 50 -3.75 -3.03 -1.30
C ASN A 50 -3.77 -3.53 -2.75
N ALA A 51 -3.26 -4.75 -3.01
CA ALA A 51 -3.21 -5.32 -4.36
C ALA A 51 -4.61 -5.61 -4.89
N PHE A 52 -5.48 -6.18 -4.05
CA PHE A 52 -6.87 -6.46 -4.40
C PHE A 52 -7.68 -5.19 -4.60
N LEU A 53 -7.49 -4.17 -3.76
CA LEU A 53 -8.11 -2.87 -3.93
C LEU A 53 -7.74 -2.24 -5.28
N THR A 54 -6.45 -2.21 -5.63
CA THR A 54 -5.98 -1.67 -6.91
C THR A 54 -6.56 -2.45 -8.10
N ALA A 55 -6.63 -3.79 -8.01
CA ALA A 55 -7.19 -4.61 -9.08
C ALA A 55 -8.71 -4.39 -9.25
N CYS A 56 -9.43 -4.08 -8.17
CA CYS A 56 -10.89 -3.96 -8.19
C CYS A 56 -11.41 -2.56 -8.51
N VAL A 57 -10.60 -1.50 -8.36
CA VAL A 57 -11.10 -0.11 -8.51
C VAL A 57 -11.66 0.20 -9.89
N LEU A 58 -10.96 -0.20 -10.96
CA LEU A 58 -11.43 0.05 -12.33
C LEU A 58 -12.64 -0.81 -12.70
N PRO A 59 -12.69 -2.12 -12.37
CA PRO A 59 -13.91 -2.91 -12.52
C PRO A 59 -15.10 -2.31 -11.77
N ALA A 60 -14.93 -1.92 -10.50
CA ALA A 60 -15.99 -1.30 -9.70
C ALA A 60 -16.52 -0.03 -10.39
N MET A 61 -15.62 0.84 -10.87
CA MET A 61 -15.98 2.07 -11.58
C MET A 61 -16.69 1.80 -12.90
N ARG A 62 -16.23 0.80 -13.65
CA ARG A 62 -16.82 0.45 -14.95
C ARG A 62 -18.23 -0.11 -14.80
N TYR A 63 -18.48 -0.90 -13.75
CA TYR A 63 -19.76 -1.57 -13.55
C TYR A 63 -20.70 -0.82 -12.59
N GLY A 64 -20.32 0.40 -12.17
CA GLY A 64 -21.23 1.32 -11.47
C GLY A 64 -21.44 1.01 -10.00
N GLU A 65 -20.45 0.38 -9.35
CA GLU A 65 -20.47 0.18 -7.90
C GLU A 65 -20.38 1.53 -7.18
N ARG A 66 -21.20 1.72 -6.14
CA ARG A 66 -21.29 2.98 -5.39
C ARG A 66 -20.15 3.17 -4.39
N ARG A 67 -19.46 2.09 -4.02
CA ARG A 67 -18.34 2.08 -3.07
C ARG A 67 -17.51 0.80 -3.22
N ILE A 68 -16.29 0.81 -2.69
CA ILE A 68 -15.52 -0.40 -2.40
C ILE A 68 -15.29 -0.47 -0.90
N ALA A 69 -15.81 -1.51 -0.26
CA ALA A 69 -15.48 -1.85 1.11
C ALA A 69 -14.45 -2.98 1.15
N ILE A 70 -13.49 -2.87 2.07
CA ILE A 70 -12.51 -3.91 2.35
C ILE A 70 -12.35 -4.08 3.85
N ASP A 71 -12.53 -5.31 4.34
CA ASP A 71 -12.37 -5.66 5.76
C ASP A 71 -10.90 -5.97 6.09
N ALA A 72 -10.01 -5.04 5.74
CA ALA A 72 -8.59 -5.10 6.03
C ALA A 72 -7.97 -3.70 6.04
N PRO A 73 -6.95 -3.43 6.86
CA PRO A 73 -6.23 -2.16 6.84
C PRO A 73 -5.47 -1.94 5.52
N ILE A 74 -5.71 -0.79 4.86
CA ILE A 74 -5.03 -0.37 3.62
C ILE A 74 -4.09 0.81 3.85
N CYS A 75 -3.12 0.99 2.96
CA CYS A 75 -2.20 2.12 3.02
C CYS A 75 -2.94 3.45 2.74
N PRO A 76 -2.79 4.47 3.60
CA PRO A 76 -3.46 5.76 3.40
C PRO A 76 -3.00 6.48 2.12
N GLU A 77 -1.72 6.41 1.77
CA GLU A 77 -1.19 7.02 0.54
C GLU A 77 -1.75 6.35 -0.71
N LEU A 78 -1.88 5.02 -0.70
CA LEU A 78 -2.50 4.30 -1.81
C LEU A 78 -3.98 4.69 -1.97
N LYS A 79 -4.71 4.78 -0.86
CA LYS A 79 -6.11 5.22 -0.89
C LYS A 79 -6.24 6.60 -1.54
N ASP A 80 -5.39 7.54 -1.14
CA ASP A 80 -5.38 8.90 -1.69
C ASP A 80 -5.01 8.93 -3.19
N GLY A 81 -3.97 8.18 -3.56
CA GLY A 81 -3.54 8.05 -4.96
C GLY A 81 -4.62 7.43 -5.84
N ILE A 82 -5.26 6.34 -5.40
CA ILE A 82 -6.38 5.72 -6.13
C ILE A 82 -7.54 6.70 -6.25
N THR A 83 -7.89 7.40 -5.17
CA THR A 83 -8.97 8.40 -5.17
C THR A 83 -8.68 9.46 -6.23
N THR A 84 -7.47 10.01 -6.24
CA THR A 84 -7.02 11.00 -7.24
C THR A 84 -7.10 10.47 -8.66
N VAL A 85 -6.59 9.26 -8.92
CA VAL A 85 -6.63 8.66 -10.27
C VAL A 85 -8.06 8.43 -10.75
N VAL A 86 -8.95 7.93 -9.87
CA VAL A 86 -10.37 7.74 -10.21
C VAL A 86 -11.05 9.06 -10.56
N HIS A 87 -10.73 10.16 -9.86
CA HIS A 87 -11.23 11.49 -10.22
C HIS A 87 -10.83 11.89 -11.64
N TYR A 88 -9.54 11.75 -11.98
CA TYR A 88 -9.07 12.05 -13.33
C TYR A 88 -9.73 11.18 -14.39
N LEU A 89 -9.85 9.88 -14.15
CA LEU A 89 -10.50 8.97 -15.09
C LEU A 89 -11.98 9.30 -15.30
N ALA A 90 -12.71 9.65 -14.24
CA ALA A 90 -14.09 10.09 -14.33
C ALA A 90 -14.21 11.39 -15.15
N GLN A 91 -13.31 12.35 -14.92
CA GLN A 91 -13.29 13.61 -15.65
C GLN A 91 -12.93 13.43 -17.13
N TRP A 92 -11.87 12.66 -17.45
CA TRP A 92 -11.38 12.50 -18.82
C TRP A 92 -12.34 11.71 -19.70
N TYR A 93 -12.91 10.64 -19.17
CA TYR A 93 -13.73 9.72 -19.97
C TYR A 93 -15.23 9.92 -19.79
N GLY A 94 -15.66 10.69 -18.79
CA GLY A 94 -17.06 11.03 -18.52
C GLY A 94 -18.01 9.83 -18.48
N GLY A 95 -19.28 10.13 -18.81
CA GLY A 95 -20.35 9.15 -18.91
C GLY A 95 -20.85 8.68 -17.54
N LYS A 96 -21.00 7.36 -17.39
CA LYS A 96 -21.48 6.73 -16.15
C LYS A 96 -20.38 6.50 -15.10
N ARG A 97 -19.14 6.91 -15.38
CA ARG A 97 -18.03 6.75 -14.42
C ARG A 97 -18.22 7.74 -13.29
N GLN A 98 -18.37 7.22 -12.08
CA GLN A 98 -18.50 8.02 -10.88
C GLN A 98 -17.32 7.75 -9.93
N LEU A 99 -17.15 8.68 -9.00
CA LEU A 99 -16.23 8.51 -7.90
C LEU A 99 -16.68 7.32 -7.06
N ILE A 100 -15.72 6.51 -6.64
CA ILE A 100 -15.97 5.35 -5.78
C ILE A 100 -15.29 5.59 -4.45
N PRO A 101 -16.05 5.94 -3.40
CA PRO A 101 -15.57 5.95 -2.03
C PRO A 101 -14.95 4.60 -1.66
N ILE A 102 -13.77 4.67 -1.03
CA ILE A 102 -13.08 3.50 -0.47
C ILE A 102 -13.30 3.49 1.04
N GLU A 103 -14.01 2.48 1.51
CA GLU A 103 -14.35 2.24 2.90
C GLU A 103 -13.47 1.13 3.46
N ALA A 104 -12.45 1.52 4.21
CA ALA A 104 -11.43 0.61 4.72
C ALA A 104 -10.85 1.16 6.01
N LEU A 105 -10.37 0.26 6.87
CA LEU A 105 -9.45 0.63 7.94
C LEU A 105 -8.15 1.18 7.33
N LEU A 106 -7.53 2.16 7.97
CA LEU A 106 -6.23 2.69 7.54
C LEU A 106 -5.10 2.04 8.31
N GLN A 107 -4.04 1.66 7.60
CA GLN A 107 -2.80 1.20 8.20
C GLN A 107 -2.19 2.31 9.03
N SER A 108 -1.87 2.00 10.28
CA SER A 108 -1.20 2.91 11.22
C SER A 108 0.33 2.80 11.18
N ARG A 109 0.86 1.80 10.46
CA ARG A 109 2.29 1.51 10.37
C ARG A 109 2.65 1.14 8.93
N VAL A 110 3.80 1.61 8.47
CA VAL A 110 4.36 1.25 7.16
C VAL A 110 4.75 -0.23 7.19
N SER A 111 4.37 -1.00 6.16
CA SER A 111 4.68 -2.44 6.06
C SER A 111 6.16 -2.75 5.76
N SER A 112 7.05 -1.75 5.69
CA SER A 112 8.48 -1.98 5.55
C SER A 112 9.11 -2.22 6.92
N VAL A 113 10.02 -3.19 7.02
CA VAL A 113 11.02 -3.19 8.08
C VAL A 113 11.92 -1.97 7.83
N PRO A 114 11.92 -0.92 8.68
CA PRO A 114 12.84 0.18 8.49
C PRO A 114 14.25 -0.40 8.62
N LYS A 115 15.09 -0.23 7.60
CA LYS A 115 16.52 -0.43 7.82
C LYS A 115 16.92 0.52 8.95
N PRO A 116 17.59 0.05 10.02
CA PRO A 116 17.99 0.93 11.11
C PRO A 116 18.88 2.03 10.54
N ARG A 117 18.39 3.26 10.60
CA ARG A 117 19.03 4.47 10.09
C ARG A 117 18.94 5.55 11.15
N ALA A 118 20.03 6.30 11.31
CA ALA A 118 20.04 7.49 12.16
C ALA A 118 19.87 8.75 11.29
N GLY A 119 18.94 9.62 11.69
CA GLY A 119 18.79 10.97 11.16
C GLY A 119 19.18 12.01 12.20
N CYS A 120 19.48 13.23 11.77
CA CYS A 120 19.69 14.36 12.68
C CYS A 120 18.73 15.54 12.38
N LEU A 121 18.37 16.29 13.42
CA LEU A 121 17.80 17.62 13.27
C LEU A 121 18.95 18.62 13.34
N PHE A 122 19.11 19.41 12.28
CA PHE A 122 20.25 20.28 12.09
C PHE A 122 19.77 21.73 11.97
N SER A 123 19.93 22.52 13.04
CA SER A 123 19.53 23.93 13.02
C SER A 123 20.58 24.87 12.44
N GLY A 124 21.78 24.37 12.14
CA GLY A 124 22.94 25.19 11.78
C GLY A 124 23.63 25.84 12.96
N GLY A 125 23.11 25.70 14.19
CA GLY A 125 23.78 26.14 15.41
C GLY A 125 25.01 25.30 15.76
N ILE A 126 25.89 25.85 16.60
CA ILE A 126 27.16 25.23 17.02
C ILE A 126 26.97 23.80 17.56
N ASP A 127 25.91 23.56 18.34
CA ASP A 127 25.65 22.25 18.94
C ASP A 127 25.24 21.22 17.89
N SER A 128 24.38 21.62 16.95
CA SER A 128 23.96 20.75 15.85
C SER A 128 25.13 20.40 14.93
N LEU A 129 26.07 21.34 14.73
CA LEU A 129 27.30 21.12 13.99
C LEU A 129 28.27 20.22 14.74
N ALA A 130 28.45 20.42 16.05
CA ALA A 130 29.28 19.58 16.89
C ALA A 130 28.75 18.13 16.93
N MET A 131 27.44 17.95 17.04
CA MET A 131 26.77 16.65 16.99
C MET A 131 27.03 15.93 15.66
N VAL A 132 26.83 16.59 14.52
CA VAL A 132 27.10 16.01 13.19
C VAL A 132 28.58 15.65 13.03
N ARG A 133 29.47 16.57 13.42
CA ARG A 133 30.92 16.34 13.35
C ARG A 133 31.35 15.16 14.23
N ASN A 134 30.87 15.10 15.47
CA ASN A 134 31.16 14.00 16.38
C ASN A 134 30.66 12.67 15.83
N ASN A 135 29.47 12.64 15.21
CA ASN A 135 28.96 11.43 14.57
C ASN A 135 29.85 10.99 13.40
N ARG A 136 30.24 11.91 12.51
CA ARG A 136 31.08 11.61 11.34
C ARG A 136 32.47 11.08 11.67
N LEU A 137 33.03 11.53 12.79
CA LEU A 137 34.37 11.08 13.22
C LEU A 137 34.35 9.73 13.93
N ASN A 138 33.25 9.39 14.61
CA ASN A 138 33.20 8.22 15.50
C ASN A 138 32.36 7.06 14.95
N PHE A 139 31.54 7.29 13.92
CA PHE A 139 30.75 6.25 13.27
C PHE A 139 31.14 6.10 11.80
N PRO A 140 31.68 4.92 11.40
CA PRO A 140 31.88 4.59 9.99
C PRO A 140 30.61 4.76 9.18
N SER A 141 30.72 5.07 7.88
CA SER A 141 29.55 5.29 7.02
C SER A 141 28.57 4.13 7.08
N GLU A 142 29.03 2.88 7.08
CA GLU A 142 28.16 1.69 7.05
C GLU A 142 27.48 1.37 8.39
N HIS A 143 27.88 2.04 9.48
CA HIS A 143 27.31 1.79 10.80
C HIS A 143 25.86 2.32 10.89
N PRO A 144 24.89 1.58 11.47
CA PRO A 144 23.47 1.99 11.52
C PRO A 144 23.21 3.30 12.29
N ARG A 145 24.11 3.66 13.20
CA ARG A 145 24.12 4.95 13.93
C ARG A 145 24.85 6.10 13.23
N SER A 146 25.47 5.87 12.08
CA SER A 146 26.01 6.96 11.26
C SER A 146 24.84 7.75 10.69
N PHE A 147 24.85 9.07 10.83
CA PHE A 147 23.78 9.91 10.32
C PHE A 147 23.70 9.76 8.79
N LYS A 148 22.55 9.31 8.30
CA LYS A 148 22.26 9.13 6.87
C LYS A 148 21.40 10.25 6.31
N ASP A 149 20.59 10.86 7.16
CA ASP A 149 19.60 11.84 6.80
C ASP A 149 19.69 13.03 7.77
N GLY A 150 19.35 14.23 7.31
CA GLY A 150 19.37 15.44 8.12
C GLY A 150 18.22 16.36 7.73
N ILE A 151 17.51 16.88 8.71
CA ILE A 151 16.42 17.84 8.50
C ILE A 151 16.90 19.20 8.99
N LEU A 152 16.89 20.21 8.11
CA LEU A 152 17.13 21.60 8.51
C LEU A 152 15.91 22.10 9.28
N VAL A 153 16.13 22.57 10.51
CA VAL A 153 15.06 23.02 11.43
C VAL A 153 15.30 24.44 11.93
#